data_AF-A0AAD6CTS4-F1
#
_entry.id   AF-A0AAD6CTS4-F1
#
_cell.length_a   1.000
_cell.length_b   1.000
_cell.length_c   1.000
_cell.angle_alpha   90.00
_cell.angle_beta   90.00
_cell.angle_gamma   90.00
#
_symmetry.space_group_name_H-M   'P 1'
#
loop_
_entity.id
_entity.type
_entity.pdbx_description
1 polymer ?
#
loop_
_entity_poly.entity_id
_entity_poly.type
_entity_poly.pdbx_seq_one_letter_code
_entity_poly.pdbx_strand_id
1 'polypeptide(L)'
;MPWKTVLSELSQAVRSNVDKITRILPDNLTTRSNAVKTVDLRIDVHQDSKDPNKAVAKVQANTQAKDNAVKDYIKSGNKGGGHKGTHKNITEIPFDRTFFDVDDFISKIENSRK
;
A
#
# COMPACT_ATOMS: atom_id res chain seq x y z
N MET A 1 13.50 -11.24 9.46
CA MET A 1 13.42 -9.86 8.94
C MET A 1 12.42 -9.07 9.77
N PRO A 2 12.74 -7.83 10.17
CA PRO A 2 11.91 -7.03 11.07
C PRO A 2 10.51 -6.71 10.54
N TRP A 3 10.29 -6.76 9.22
CA TRP A 3 9.00 -6.43 8.59
C TRP A 3 8.19 -7.64 8.14
N LYS A 4 8.70 -8.87 8.35
CA LYS A 4 8.11 -10.09 7.77
C LYS A 4 6.65 -10.27 8.15
N THR A 5 6.33 -10.10 9.43
CA THR A 5 4.97 -10.32 9.95
C THR A 5 3.98 -9.30 9.36
N VAL A 6 4.25 -8.01 9.51
CA VAL A 6 3.35 -6.95 9.02
C VAL A 6 3.15 -6.96 7.51
N LEU A 7 4.18 -7.32 6.73
CA LEU A 7 4.06 -7.47 5.28
C LEU A 7 3.24 -8.70 4.92
N SER A 8 3.43 -9.82 5.62
CA SER A 8 2.63 -11.04 5.40
C SER A 8 1.15 -10.83 5.74
N GLU A 9 0.85 -10.13 6.84
CA GLU A 9 -0.52 -9.75 7.20
C GLU A 9 -1.17 -8.87 6.13
N LEU A 10 -0.44 -7.89 5.59
CA LEU A 10 -0.94 -7.06 4.49
C LEU A 10 -1.20 -7.89 3.24
N SER A 11 -0.28 -8.79 2.89
CA SER A 11 -0.42 -9.71 1.76
C SER A 11 -1.64 -10.62 1.88
N GLN A 12 -1.88 -11.17 3.07
CA GLN A 12 -3.09 -11.95 3.35
C GLN A 12 -4.35 -11.09 3.20
N ALA A 13 -4.35 -9.87 3.72
CA ALA A 13 -5.46 -8.94 3.57
C ALA A 13 -5.73 -8.60 2.09
N VAL A 14 -4.70 -8.50 1.25
CA VAL A 14 -4.85 -8.33 -0.20
C VAL A 14 -5.52 -9.54 -0.84
N ARG A 15 -5.09 -10.78 -0.52
CA ARG A 15 -5.72 -12.00 -1.06
C ARG A 15 -7.24 -12.01 -0.83
N SER A 16 -7.67 -11.56 0.35
CA SER A 16 -9.10 -11.51 0.71
C SER A 16 -9.86 -10.30 0.16
N ASN A 17 -9.19 -9.33 -0.46
CA ASN A 17 -9.77 -8.05 -0.89
C ASN A 17 -9.27 -7.62 -2.28
N VAL A 18 -9.02 -8.57 -3.18
CA VAL A 18 -8.51 -8.30 -4.54
C VAL A 18 -9.43 -7.34 -5.29
N ASP A 19 -10.75 -7.49 -5.14
CA ASP A 19 -11.76 -6.63 -5.73
C ASP A 19 -11.57 -5.15 -5.35
N LYS A 20 -11.15 -4.86 -4.12
CA LYS A 20 -10.92 -3.48 -3.66
C LYS A 20 -9.72 -2.84 -4.32
N ILE A 21 -8.73 -3.64 -4.73
CA ILE A 21 -7.53 -3.22 -5.44
C ILE A 21 -7.82 -3.02 -6.93
N THR A 22 -8.50 -3.98 -7.56
CA THR A 22 -8.69 -4.01 -9.02
C THR A 22 -9.88 -3.23 -9.51
N ARG A 23 -10.85 -2.89 -8.66
CA ARG A 23 -12.02 -2.11 -9.07
C ARG A 23 -11.61 -0.76 -9.66
N ILE A 24 -12.11 -0.49 -10.87
CA ILE A 24 -12.01 0.81 -11.53
C ILE A 24 -12.71 1.86 -10.64
N LEU A 25 -12.06 2.99 -10.44
CA LEU A 25 -12.63 4.09 -9.68
C LEU A 25 -13.62 4.86 -10.55
N PRO A 26 -14.72 5.37 -9.98
CA PRO A 26 -15.62 6.27 -10.68
C PRO A 26 -14.87 7.51 -11.20
N ASP A 27 -15.35 8.11 -12.28
CA ASP A 27 -14.66 9.22 -12.99
C ASP A 27 -14.33 10.43 -12.10
N ASN A 28 -15.06 10.63 -11.00
CA ASN A 28 -14.83 11.70 -10.04
C ASN A 28 -13.76 11.39 -9.00
N LEU A 29 -13.14 10.19 -9.01
CA LEU A 29 -12.14 9.75 -8.06
C LEU A 29 -10.88 9.24 -8.77
N THR A 30 -9.74 9.84 -8.45
CA THR A 30 -8.43 9.38 -8.93
C THR A 30 -7.71 8.48 -7.93
N THR A 31 -8.17 8.43 -6.68
CA THR A 31 -7.52 7.68 -5.60
C THR A 31 -8.57 7.03 -4.72
N ARG A 32 -8.32 5.77 -4.33
CA ARG A 32 -8.99 5.08 -3.24
C ARG A 32 -8.00 4.87 -2.10
N SER A 33 -8.13 5.67 -1.06
CA SER A 33 -7.35 5.48 0.16
C SER A 33 -7.87 4.31 0.99
N ASN A 34 -6.95 3.62 1.69
CA ASN A 34 -7.22 2.45 2.51
C ASN A 34 -7.98 1.34 1.75
N ALA A 35 -7.66 1.12 0.47
CA ALA A 35 -8.26 0.04 -0.33
C ALA A 35 -8.10 -1.32 0.38
N VAL A 36 -6.93 -1.53 1.00
CA VAL A 36 -6.66 -2.57 1.97
C VAL A 36 -5.93 -1.95 3.16
N LYS A 37 -6.27 -2.35 4.38
CA LYS A 37 -5.67 -1.78 5.60
C LYS A 37 -5.50 -2.85 6.68
N THR A 38 -4.33 -2.86 7.29
CA THR A 38 -4.04 -3.57 8.56
C THR A 38 -3.81 -2.55 9.67
N VAL A 39 -3.43 -3.02 10.86
CA VAL A 39 -3.03 -2.13 11.96
C VAL A 39 -1.81 -1.29 11.55
N ASP A 40 -0.80 -1.95 11.00
CA ASP A 40 0.51 -1.35 10.74
C ASP A 40 0.66 -0.75 9.36
N LEU A 41 0.02 -1.33 8.35
CA LEU A 41 0.20 -0.96 6.94
C LEU A 41 -1.14 -0.71 6.24
N ARG A 42 -1.07 -0.12 5.06
CA ARG A 42 -2.21 0.02 4.15
C ARG A 42 -1.78 0.11 2.69
N ILE A 43 -2.75 -0.05 1.81
CA ILE A 43 -2.62 0.18 0.38
C ILE A 43 -3.62 1.25 -0.04
N ASP A 44 -3.10 2.30 -0.65
CA ASP A 44 -3.88 3.29 -1.38
C ASP A 44 -3.73 2.99 -2.88
N VAL A 45 -4.84 3.02 -3.64
CA VAL A 45 -4.83 2.77 -5.08
C VAL A 45 -5.02 4.08 -5.82
N HIS A 46 -4.06 4.43 -6.67
CA HIS A 46 -4.10 5.61 -7.52
C HIS A 46 -4.35 5.16 -8.96
N GLN A 47 -5.46 5.62 -9.54
CA GLN A 47 -5.81 5.37 -10.93
C GLN A 47 -5.00 6.28 -11.86
N ASP A 48 -4.54 5.73 -12.97
CA ASP A 48 -3.93 6.54 -14.02
C ASP A 48 -4.98 7.44 -14.68
N SER A 49 -4.63 8.70 -14.91
CA SER A 49 -5.56 9.70 -15.46
C SER A 49 -5.95 9.49 -16.93
N LYS A 50 -5.17 8.69 -17.67
CA LYS A 50 -5.32 8.45 -19.11
C LYS A 50 -5.86 7.05 -19.39
N ASP A 51 -5.58 6.09 -18.52
CA ASP A 51 -5.96 4.68 -18.67
C ASP A 51 -6.56 4.12 -17.37
N PRO A 52 -7.89 3.97 -17.27
CA PRO A 52 -8.54 3.47 -16.06
C PRO A 52 -8.20 2.02 -15.75
N ASN A 53 -7.57 1.26 -16.66
CA ASN A 53 -7.09 -0.09 -16.36
C ASN A 53 -5.72 -0.09 -15.68
N LYS A 54 -4.97 1.02 -15.76
CA LYS A 54 -3.68 1.16 -15.09
C LYS A 54 -3.81 1.83 -13.73
N ALA A 55 -3.07 1.32 -12.76
CA ALA A 55 -3.01 1.90 -11.43
C ALA A 55 -1.66 1.69 -10.76
N VAL A 56 -1.45 2.49 -9.72
CA VAL A 56 -0.33 2.36 -8.79
C VAL A 56 -0.89 2.10 -7.41
N ALA A 57 -0.52 0.98 -6.81
CA ALA A 57 -0.75 0.71 -5.40
C ALA A 57 0.40 1.29 -4.58
N LYS A 58 0.08 2.21 -3.66
CA LYS A 58 1.04 2.73 -2.70
C LYS A 58 0.93 1.96 -1.39
N VAL A 59 1.96 1.19 -1.07
CA VAL A 59 2.07 0.52 0.22
C VAL A 59 2.61 1.54 1.22
N GLN A 60 1.89 1.75 2.32
CA GLN A 60 2.16 2.82 3.27
C GLN A 60 2.18 2.31 4.71
N ALA A 61 3.06 2.89 5.52
CA ALA A 61 3.10 2.71 6.96
C ALA A 61 2.06 3.60 7.65
N ASN A 62 1.25 3.02 8.54
CA ASN A 62 0.25 3.75 9.32
C ASN A 62 0.90 4.45 10.52
N THR A 63 0.56 5.72 10.77
CA THR A 63 1.06 6.44 11.98
C THR A 63 0.69 5.79 13.30
N GLN A 64 -0.40 5.02 13.33
CA GLN A 64 -0.88 4.25 14.47
C GLN A 64 -0.33 2.82 14.53
N ALA A 65 0.73 2.51 13.76
CA ALA A 65 1.37 1.20 13.78
C ALA A 65 1.71 0.77 15.21
N LYS A 66 1.55 -0.52 15.49
CA LYS A 66 1.94 -1.19 16.74
C LYS A 66 3.31 -1.82 16.63
N ASP A 67 3.68 -2.31 15.45
CA ASP A 67 4.99 -2.89 15.16
C ASP A 67 6.12 -1.86 15.33
N ASN A 68 7.19 -2.27 16.01
CA ASN A 68 8.29 -1.37 16.36
C ASN A 68 9.11 -0.96 15.13
N ALA A 69 9.34 -1.87 14.19
CA ALA A 69 10.10 -1.57 12.98
C ALA A 69 9.35 -0.58 12.08
N VAL A 70 8.02 -0.70 12.00
CA VAL A 70 7.15 0.26 11.29
C VAL A 70 7.17 1.63 11.97
N LYS A 71 7.04 1.67 13.30
CA LYS A 71 7.16 2.93 14.07
C LYS A 71 8.49 3.62 13.82
N ASP A 72 9.59 2.89 13.84
CA ASP A 72 10.92 3.46 13.65
C ASP A 72 11.16 3.96 12.22
N TYR A 73 10.57 3.30 11.23
CA TYR A 73 10.56 3.79 9.85
C TYR A 73 9.78 5.10 9.69
N ILE A 74 8.66 5.25 10.39
CA ILE A 74 7.89 6.49 10.39
C ILE A 74 8.71 7.61 11.06
N LYS A 75 9.25 7.34 12.26
CA LYS A 75 10.08 8.31 13.00
C LYS A 75 11.30 8.76 12.20
N SER A 76 12.00 7.84 11.55
CA SER A 76 13.19 8.16 10.74
C SER A 76 12.88 9.03 9.52
N GLY A 77 11.66 8.96 8.98
CA GLY A 77 11.22 9.85 7.89
C GLY A 77 10.82 11.25 8.33
N ASN A 78 10.41 11.41 9.59
CA ASN A 78 9.84 12.65 10.10
C ASN A 78 10.89 13.59 10.70
N LYS A 79 12.14 13.54 10.22
CA LYS A 79 13.27 14.35 10.74
C LYS A 79 13.33 15.78 10.17
N GLY A 80 12.36 16.23 9.38
CA GLY A 80 12.29 17.59 8.83
C GLY A 80 11.06 18.37 9.33
N GLY A 81 11.16 19.70 9.37
CA GLY A 81 10.10 20.63 9.83
C GLY A 81 8.89 20.77 8.90
N GLY A 82 8.70 19.85 7.95
CA GLY A 82 7.52 19.80 7.08
C GLY A 82 6.34 19.08 7.74
N HIS A 83 5.13 19.30 7.20
CA HIS A 83 3.89 18.64 7.64
C HIS A 83 4.13 17.15 7.92
N LYS A 84 3.97 16.75 9.19
CA LYS A 84 4.02 15.34 9.60
C LYS A 84 2.86 14.60 8.94
N GLY A 85 3.11 13.98 7.79
CA GLY A 85 2.12 13.17 7.10
C GLY A 85 1.59 12.08 8.03
N THR A 86 0.29 11.77 7.92
CA THR A 86 -0.37 10.72 8.71
C THR A 86 0.05 9.30 8.31
N HIS A 87 0.95 9.17 7.34
CA HIS A 87 1.40 7.92 6.75
C HIS A 87 2.71 8.15 5.95
N LYS A 88 3.47 7.08 5.68
CA LYS A 88 4.71 7.14 4.90
C LYS A 88 4.76 6.05 3.83
N ASN A 89 5.05 6.41 2.58
CA ASN A 89 5.16 5.46 1.46
C ASN A 89 6.37 4.55 1.63
N ILE A 90 6.14 3.24 1.57
CA ILE A 90 7.16 2.19 1.60
C ILE A 90 7.59 1.83 0.19
N THR A 91 6.62 1.55 -0.68
CA THR A 91 6.85 1.23 -2.08
C THR A 91 5.62 1.59 -2.91
N GLU A 92 5.81 1.72 -4.22
CA GLU A 92 4.77 1.92 -5.21
C GLU A 92 4.82 0.74 -6.19
N ILE A 93 3.68 0.09 -6.40
CA ILE A 93 3.54 -1.10 -7.24
C ILE A 93 2.60 -0.76 -8.39
N PRO A 94 3.12 -0.53 -9.61
CA PRO A 94 2.29 -0.42 -10.80
C PRO A 94 1.64 -1.77 -11.12
N PHE A 95 0.39 -1.73 -11.56
CA PHE A 95 -0.35 -2.91 -12.02
C PHE A 95 -1.39 -2.56 -13.08
N ASP A 96 -1.78 -3.57 -13.85
CA ASP A 96 -2.91 -3.54 -14.78
C ASP A 96 -4.07 -4.31 -14.16
N ARG A 97 -5.26 -3.71 -14.14
CA ARG A 97 -6.48 -4.30 -13.57
C ARG A 97 -7.02 -5.46 -14.41
N THR A 98 -6.74 -5.46 -15.71
CA THR A 98 -7.21 -6.47 -16.68
C THR A 98 -6.44 -7.78 -16.54
N PHE A 99 -5.14 -7.67 -16.23
CA PHE A 99 -4.22 -8.81 -16.11
C PHE A 99 -3.63 -8.88 -14.70
N PHE A 100 -4.45 -8.62 -13.69
CA PHE A 100 -3.98 -8.53 -12.31
C PHE A 100 -3.54 -9.90 -11.77
N ASP A 101 -2.24 -10.09 -11.62
CA ASP A 101 -1.64 -11.24 -10.95
C ASP A 101 -1.50 -10.95 -9.45
N VAL A 102 -2.38 -11.57 -8.65
CA VAL A 102 -2.41 -11.40 -7.20
C VAL A 102 -1.15 -11.94 -6.52
N ASP A 103 -0.56 -13.03 -7.02
CA ASP A 103 0.59 -13.68 -6.39
C ASP A 103 1.87 -12.89 -6.66
N ASP A 104 2.05 -12.38 -7.88
CA ASP A 104 3.14 -11.44 -8.20
C ASP A 104 3.01 -10.14 -7.39
N PHE A 105 1.80 -9.57 -7.31
CA PHE A 105 1.55 -8.35 -6.54
C PHE A 105 1.89 -8.53 -5.05
N ILE A 106 1.48 -9.66 -4.45
CA ILE A 106 1.82 -10.01 -3.07
C ILE A 106 3.31 -10.24 -2.89
N SER A 107 3.96 -10.93 -3.82
CA SER A 107 5.40 -11.12 -3.79
C SER A 107 6.10 -9.76 -3.74
N LYS A 108 5.68 -8.77 -4.53
CA LYS A 108 6.23 -7.40 -4.49
C LYS A 108 6.03 -6.72 -3.14
N ILE A 109 4.89 -6.94 -2.46
CA ILE A 109 4.66 -6.47 -1.08
C ILE A 109 5.67 -7.09 -0.12
N GLU A 110 5.76 -8.42 -0.09
CA GLU A 110 6.62 -9.17 0.84
C GLU A 110 8.11 -8.90 0.61
N ASN A 111 8.48 -8.52 -0.62
CA ASN A 111 9.85 -8.17 -1.01
C ASN A 111 10.21 -6.69 -0.75
N SER A 112 9.24 -5.82 -0.44
CA SER A 112 9.45 -4.37 -0.37
C SER A 112 10.42 -3.88 0.72
N ARG A 113 10.73 -4.73 1.70
CA ARG A 113 11.62 -4.45 2.84
C ARG A 113 12.55 -5.62 3.18
N LYS A 114 12.86 -6.48 2.20
CA LYS A 114 13.85 -7.54 2.37
C LYS A 114 15.25 -6.99 2.54
#